data_AF-A0A2N3VII5-F1
#
_entry.id   AF-A0A2N3VII5-F1
#
_cell.length_a   1.000
_cell.length_b   1.000
_cell.length_c   1.000
_cell.angle_alpha   90.00
_cell.angle_beta   90.00
_cell.angle_gamma   90.00
#
_symmetry.space_group_name_H-M   'P 1'
#
loop_
_entity.id
_entity.type
_entity.pdbx_description
1 polymer ?
#
loop_
_entity_poly.entity_id
_entity_poly.type
_entity_poly.pdbx_seq_one_letter_code
_entity_poly.pdbx_strand_id
1 'polypeptide(L)'
;MLYRAFVGLVDRLPLPSLRVQRLIAIAVILSQAGISVTGAIVRVTASGLGCPTWPQCFPGSFTPIGVSEVPVLHQTVEFGNRLLTFAVTLCAGLIVLAVIRARRRKEVLVYAWLMPGGTVVQAIIGGITVRTGLLWWTVAVHLLVSMVMVWLAVVLYAKICEPDDGIETVQVPAPLRWLTALSGVALAGVLIAGTLVTAAGPHAGDKSIERQVERLEVEIVTLVHLHSQLMIGYLALLVGLAFGLFAVGITPAIRTRLFVLLGLVLAQGLVGVVQYFTDVPAALVAIHVGGAAACTAATAALWASLRTREKVEAPAVTQASVR
;
A
#
# COMPACT_ATOMS: atom_id res chain seq x y z
N MET A 1 27.73 10.19 -17.20
CA MET A 1 28.38 11.23 -16.37
C MET A 1 27.48 11.71 -15.24
N LEU A 2 26.20 12.04 -15.51
CA LEU A 2 25.22 12.49 -14.50
C LEU A 2 25.02 11.54 -13.31
N TYR A 3 24.85 10.23 -13.53
CA TYR A 3 24.66 9.26 -12.44
C TYR A 3 25.88 9.18 -11.49
N ARG A 4 27.10 9.25 -12.03
CA ARG A 4 28.32 9.26 -11.21
C ARG A 4 28.44 10.54 -10.37
N ALA A 5 28.10 11.69 -10.95
CA ALA A 5 28.05 12.96 -10.23
C ALA A 5 27.00 12.95 -9.11
N PHE A 6 25.80 12.39 -9.39
CA PHE A 6 24.75 12.20 -8.40
C PHE A 6 25.21 11.32 -7.24
N VAL A 7 25.78 10.14 -7.53
CA VAL A 7 26.33 9.25 -6.49
C VAL A 7 27.41 9.95 -5.67
N GLY A 8 28.31 10.71 -6.31
CA GLY A 8 29.33 11.48 -5.60
C GLY A 8 28.75 12.58 -4.70
N LEU A 9 27.58 13.14 -5.02
CA LEU A 9 26.85 14.03 -4.11
C LEU A 9 26.24 13.26 -2.94
N VAL A 10 25.58 12.13 -3.22
CA VAL A 10 25.00 11.26 -2.20
C VAL A 10 26.06 10.79 -1.21
N ASP A 11 27.27 10.47 -1.65
CA ASP A 11 28.38 10.02 -0.79
C ASP A 11 28.79 11.03 0.29
N ARG A 12 28.48 12.33 0.11
CA ARG A 12 28.71 13.37 1.13
C ARG A 12 27.71 13.32 2.28
N LEU A 13 26.59 12.62 2.12
CA LEU A 13 25.62 12.41 3.20
C LEU A 13 26.21 11.49 4.28
N PRO A 14 25.78 11.62 5.55
CA PRO A 14 26.17 10.68 6.59
C PRO A 14 25.71 9.26 6.26
N LEU A 15 26.53 8.26 6.62
CA LEU A 15 26.19 6.84 6.44
C LEU A 15 24.93 6.50 7.26
N PRO A 16 23.81 6.12 6.62
CA PRO A 16 22.60 5.79 7.36
C PRO A 16 22.75 4.41 7.98
N SER A 17 22.64 4.34 9.31
CA SER A 17 22.57 3.05 10.01
C SER A 17 21.38 2.22 9.52
N LEU A 18 21.42 0.90 9.73
CA LEU A 18 20.30 0.02 9.38
C LEU A 18 18.99 0.45 10.07
N ARG A 19 19.07 1.00 11.30
CA ARG A 19 17.91 1.54 12.01
C ARG A 19 17.31 2.73 11.26
N VAL A 20 18.13 3.65 10.77
CA VAL A 20 17.68 4.81 9.98
C VAL A 20 17.02 4.35 8.69
N GLN A 21 17.62 3.42 7.96
CA GLN A 21 17.03 2.87 6.73
C GLN A 21 15.67 2.22 7.00
N ARG A 22 15.53 1.46 8.09
CA ARG A 22 14.25 0.85 8.52
C ARG A 22 13.21 1.90 8.88
N LEU A 23 13.57 2.95 9.61
CA LEU A 23 12.65 4.04 9.96
C LEU A 23 12.14 4.78 8.72
N ILE A 24 13.03 5.07 7.76
CA ILE A 24 12.62 5.68 6.48
C ILE A 24 11.70 4.73 5.71
N ALA A 25 12.01 3.44 5.63
CA ALA A 25 11.15 2.47 4.97
C ALA A 25 9.77 2.31 5.66
N ILE A 26 9.71 2.39 6.99
CA ILE A 26 8.43 2.47 7.74
C ILE A 26 7.67 3.75 7.36
N ALA A 27 8.35 4.89 7.28
CA ALA A 27 7.73 6.14 6.84
C ALA A 27 7.20 6.05 5.39
N VAL A 28 7.87 5.30 4.50
CA VAL A 28 7.36 5.00 3.15
C VAL A 28 6.08 4.17 3.22
N ILE A 29 6.05 3.09 4.02
CA ILE A 29 4.83 2.26 4.19
C ILE A 29 3.68 3.13 4.73
N LEU A 30 3.93 3.89 5.80
CA LEU A 30 2.92 4.73 6.45
C LEU A 30 2.41 5.85 5.54
N SER A 31 3.29 6.49 4.77
CA SER A 31 2.90 7.55 3.83
C SER A 31 2.11 7.00 2.64
N GLN A 32 2.50 5.85 2.09
CA GLN A 32 1.76 5.19 1.00
C GLN A 32 0.39 4.66 1.46
N ALA A 33 0.29 4.08 2.65
CA ALA A 33 -1.00 3.65 3.20
C ALA A 33 -1.86 4.85 3.62
N GLY A 34 -1.24 5.85 4.26
CA GLY A 34 -1.91 7.04 4.79
C GLY A 34 -2.54 7.89 3.69
N ILE A 35 -1.86 8.06 2.54
CA ILE A 35 -2.43 8.82 1.42
C ILE A 35 -3.69 8.16 0.82
N SER A 36 -3.80 6.83 0.87
CA SER A 36 -5.03 6.14 0.49
C SER A 36 -6.18 6.43 1.47
N VAL A 37 -5.89 6.56 2.77
CA VAL A 37 -6.88 6.92 3.79
C VAL A 37 -7.34 8.36 3.62
N THR A 38 -6.43 9.31 3.42
CA THR A 38 -6.80 10.71 3.16
C THR A 38 -7.56 10.85 1.85
N GLY A 39 -7.21 10.09 0.80
CA GLY A 39 -7.99 10.00 -0.44
C GLY A 39 -9.41 9.45 -0.22
N ALA A 40 -9.57 8.45 0.67
CA ALA A 40 -10.90 7.97 1.06
C ALA A 40 -11.70 9.06 1.78
N ILE A 41 -11.06 9.83 2.67
CA ILE A 41 -11.68 10.98 3.36
C ILE A 41 -12.15 12.03 2.35
N VAL A 42 -11.31 12.39 1.37
CA VAL A 42 -11.69 13.28 0.25
C VAL A 42 -12.97 12.79 -0.41
N ARG A 43 -13.05 11.49 -0.73
CA ARG A 43 -14.22 10.91 -1.39
C ARG A 43 -15.48 10.98 -0.52
N VAL A 44 -15.41 10.49 0.72
CA VAL A 44 -16.61 10.36 1.58
C VAL A 44 -17.11 11.71 2.11
N THR A 45 -16.25 12.73 2.09
CA THR A 45 -16.65 14.12 2.36
C THR A 45 -17.15 14.85 1.11
N ALA A 46 -17.25 14.17 -0.04
CA ALA A 46 -17.62 14.76 -1.33
C ALA A 46 -16.68 15.90 -1.78
N SER A 47 -15.41 15.82 -1.43
CA SER A 47 -14.40 16.85 -1.72
C SER A 47 -13.57 16.56 -2.96
N GLY A 48 -13.83 15.48 -3.71
CA GLY A 48 -12.95 15.02 -4.80
C GLY A 48 -12.79 15.99 -5.97
N LEU A 49 -13.72 16.94 -6.12
CA LEU A 49 -13.61 18.07 -7.07
C LEU A 49 -13.41 19.42 -6.38
N GLY A 50 -12.96 19.42 -5.12
CA GLY A 50 -12.57 20.61 -4.38
C GLY A 50 -11.48 21.44 -5.08
N CYS A 51 -10.64 20.77 -5.85
CA CYS A 51 -9.73 21.35 -6.84
C CYS A 51 -10.09 20.76 -8.22
N PRO A 52 -10.95 21.41 -9.02
CA PRO A 52 -11.52 20.81 -10.23
C PRO A 52 -10.52 20.67 -11.39
N THR A 53 -9.35 21.30 -11.30
CA THR A 53 -8.28 21.16 -12.29
C THR A 53 -7.11 20.33 -11.78
N TRP A 54 -6.19 19.98 -12.68
CA TRP A 54 -4.91 19.35 -12.37
C TRP A 54 -3.90 19.71 -13.47
N PRO A 55 -2.63 20.08 -13.16
CA PRO A 55 -1.98 20.07 -11.84
C PRO A 55 -2.31 21.29 -10.95
N GLN A 56 -2.93 22.32 -11.52
CA GLN A 56 -3.46 23.44 -10.76
C GLN A 56 -4.64 23.00 -9.88
N CYS A 57 -5.00 23.80 -8.87
CA CYS A 57 -6.23 23.57 -8.11
C CYS A 57 -7.43 24.21 -8.82
N PHE A 58 -7.27 25.46 -9.23
CA PHE A 58 -8.21 26.24 -10.04
C PHE A 58 -7.50 26.81 -11.27
N PRO A 59 -8.21 27.20 -12.34
CA PRO A 59 -7.57 27.85 -13.49
C PRO A 59 -6.69 29.03 -13.06
N GLY A 60 -5.39 28.96 -13.37
CA GLY A 60 -4.43 30.00 -13.00
C GLY A 60 -3.90 29.95 -11.56
N SER A 61 -4.35 29.02 -10.71
CA SER A 61 -3.90 28.91 -9.32
C SER A 61 -3.58 27.46 -8.89
N PHE A 62 -2.40 27.26 -8.30
CA PHE A 62 -2.01 25.97 -7.71
C PHE A 62 -2.60 25.74 -6.31
N THR A 63 -3.14 26.78 -5.68
CA THR A 63 -3.74 26.73 -4.33
C THR A 63 -5.23 27.05 -4.38
N PRO A 64 -6.00 26.69 -3.33
CA PRO A 64 -7.38 27.14 -3.16
C PRO A 64 -7.47 28.66 -3.24
N ILE A 65 -8.54 29.16 -3.86
CA ILE A 65 -8.80 30.60 -4.01
C ILE A 65 -10.14 31.03 -3.41
N GLY A 66 -10.91 30.09 -2.82
CA GLY A 66 -12.14 30.43 -2.11
C GLY A 66 -13.28 30.89 -3.02
N VAL A 67 -13.36 30.34 -4.24
CA VAL A 67 -14.49 30.58 -5.15
C VAL A 67 -15.83 30.16 -4.54
N SER A 68 -16.90 30.89 -4.83
CA SER A 68 -18.25 30.69 -4.27
C SER A 68 -18.90 29.37 -4.69
N GLU A 69 -18.52 28.84 -5.84
CA GLU A 69 -19.08 27.65 -6.48
C GLU A 69 -18.68 26.36 -5.78
N VAL A 70 -17.57 26.37 -5.02
CA VAL A 70 -17.05 25.22 -4.30
C VAL A 70 -16.79 25.61 -2.84
N PRO A 71 -17.50 25.03 -1.85
CA PRO A 71 -17.27 25.34 -0.45
C PRO A 71 -15.80 25.22 -0.03
N VAL A 72 -15.30 26.19 0.73
CA VAL A 72 -13.89 26.25 1.16
C VAL A 72 -13.42 24.95 1.81
N LEU A 73 -14.29 24.31 2.61
CA LEU A 73 -14.01 23.02 3.23
C LEU A 73 -13.59 21.95 2.20
N HIS A 74 -14.31 21.82 1.09
CA HIS A 74 -13.98 20.83 0.05
C HIS A 74 -12.67 21.17 -0.65
N GLN A 75 -12.40 22.46 -0.92
CA GLN A 75 -11.13 22.90 -1.48
C GLN A 75 -9.97 22.55 -0.54
N THR A 76 -10.12 22.80 0.77
CA THR A 76 -9.10 22.51 1.78
C THR A 76 -8.86 21.02 1.95
N VAL A 77 -9.91 20.20 1.96
CA VAL A 77 -9.78 18.74 2.13
C VAL A 77 -9.04 18.10 0.94
N GLU A 78 -9.41 18.44 -0.30
CA GLU A 78 -8.72 17.95 -1.49
C GLU A 78 -7.29 18.48 -1.60
N PHE A 79 -7.10 19.78 -1.39
CA PHE A 79 -5.76 20.37 -1.42
C PHE A 79 -4.85 19.78 -0.33
N GLY A 80 -5.38 19.50 0.86
CA GLY A 80 -4.64 18.83 1.94
C GLY A 80 -4.16 17.44 1.52
N ASN A 81 -4.98 16.66 0.83
CA ASN A 81 -4.57 15.38 0.26
C ASN A 81 -3.48 15.56 -0.83
N ARG A 82 -3.60 16.58 -1.70
CA ARG A 82 -2.54 16.92 -2.67
C ARG A 82 -1.22 17.27 -1.99
N LEU A 83 -1.25 18.02 -0.89
CA LEU A 83 -0.05 18.36 -0.11
C LEU A 83 0.65 17.13 0.47
N LEU A 84 -0.11 16.09 0.86
CA LEU A 84 0.48 14.86 1.38
C LEU A 84 1.37 14.15 0.33
N THR A 85 1.13 14.38 -0.96
CA THR A 85 1.99 13.87 -2.05
C THR A 85 3.43 14.35 -1.92
N PHE A 86 3.68 15.54 -1.38
CA PHE A 86 5.03 16.02 -1.11
C PHE A 86 5.72 15.21 0.00
N ALA A 87 4.98 14.84 1.05
CA ALA A 87 5.51 13.97 2.11
C ALA A 87 5.80 12.56 1.59
N VAL A 88 4.92 12.00 0.75
CA VAL A 88 5.14 10.71 0.07
C VAL A 88 6.38 10.76 -0.81
N THR A 89 6.51 11.82 -1.63
CA THR A 89 7.66 12.05 -2.50
C THR A 89 8.95 12.21 -1.71
N LEU A 90 8.91 12.93 -0.59
CA LEU A 90 10.04 13.09 0.32
C LEU A 90 10.46 11.73 0.89
N CYS A 91 9.53 10.94 1.42
CA CYS A 91 9.84 9.60 1.94
C CYS A 91 10.45 8.70 0.85
N ALA A 92 9.88 8.72 -0.36
CA ALA A 92 10.37 7.98 -1.51
C ALA A 92 11.77 8.42 -1.97
N GLY A 93 12.07 9.72 -1.95
CA GLY A 93 13.40 10.25 -2.24
C GLY A 93 14.41 9.88 -1.16
N LEU A 94 14.05 10.04 0.11
CA LEU A 94 14.91 9.72 1.25
C LEU A 94 15.30 8.24 1.26
N ILE A 95 14.38 7.32 0.93
CA ILE A 95 14.73 5.90 0.90
C ILE A 95 15.73 5.57 -0.20
N VAL A 96 15.57 6.17 -1.40
CA VAL A 96 16.53 6.03 -2.51
C VAL A 96 17.92 6.54 -2.10
N LEU A 97 17.98 7.75 -1.53
CA LEU A 97 19.24 8.31 -1.05
C LEU A 97 19.89 7.42 0.00
N ALA A 98 19.12 6.92 0.96
CA ALA A 98 19.62 6.08 2.05
C ALA A 98 20.20 4.75 1.53
N VAL A 99 19.51 4.06 0.62
CA VAL A 99 19.97 2.75 0.11
C VAL A 99 21.14 2.87 -0.87
N ILE A 100 21.19 3.95 -1.67
CA ILE A 100 22.35 4.25 -2.53
C ILE A 100 23.55 4.57 -1.65
N ARG A 101 23.37 5.40 -0.62
CA ARG A 101 24.44 5.80 0.29
C ARG A 101 25.02 4.62 1.06
N ALA A 102 24.17 3.67 1.44
CA ALA A 102 24.55 2.43 2.12
C ALA A 102 25.06 1.33 1.16
N ARG A 103 25.14 1.60 -0.15
CA ARG A 103 25.60 0.63 -1.17
C ARG A 103 24.84 -0.70 -1.14
N ARG A 104 23.53 -0.63 -0.88
CA ARG A 104 22.65 -1.81 -0.84
C ARG A 104 22.65 -2.55 -2.17
N ARG A 105 22.37 -3.86 -2.12
CA ARG A 105 22.33 -4.71 -3.32
C ARG A 105 21.30 -4.24 -4.36
N LYS A 106 21.50 -4.63 -5.62
CA LYS A 106 20.64 -4.26 -6.77
C LYS A 106 19.15 -4.43 -6.51
N GLU A 107 18.73 -5.55 -5.92
CA GLU A 107 17.33 -5.83 -5.62
C GLU A 107 16.71 -4.74 -4.74
N VAL A 108 17.39 -4.34 -3.66
CA VAL A 108 16.92 -3.27 -2.76
C VAL A 108 16.86 -1.93 -3.49
N LEU A 109 17.83 -1.64 -4.36
CA LEU A 109 17.83 -0.43 -5.18
C LEU A 109 16.63 -0.39 -6.14
N VAL A 110 16.26 -1.52 -6.75
CA VAL A 110 15.08 -1.60 -7.63
C VAL A 110 13.82 -1.25 -6.85
N TYR A 111 13.58 -1.90 -5.70
CA TYR A 111 12.41 -1.60 -4.87
C TYR A 111 12.41 -0.15 -4.36
N ALA A 112 13.57 0.42 -4.03
CA ALA A 112 13.65 1.82 -3.61
C ALA A 112 13.28 2.78 -4.75
N TRP A 113 13.76 2.54 -5.97
CA TRP A 113 13.43 3.36 -7.14
C TRP A 113 11.99 3.18 -7.63
N LEU A 114 11.36 2.04 -7.36
CA LEU A 114 9.93 1.85 -7.59
C LEU A 114 9.09 2.82 -6.75
N MET A 115 9.57 3.31 -5.59
CA MET A 115 8.80 4.23 -4.74
C MET A 115 8.55 5.60 -5.40
N PRO A 116 9.57 6.37 -5.84
CA PRO A 116 9.32 7.63 -6.55
C PRO A 116 8.72 7.39 -7.93
N GLY A 117 9.10 6.33 -8.65
CA GLY A 117 8.50 5.99 -9.94
C GLY A 117 6.99 5.73 -9.84
N GLY A 118 6.58 4.94 -8.85
CA GLY A 118 5.17 4.68 -8.55
C GLY A 118 4.43 5.92 -8.07
N THR A 119 5.09 6.83 -7.36
CA THR A 119 4.51 8.12 -6.96
C THR A 119 4.17 9.00 -8.16
N VAL A 120 5.02 9.02 -9.19
CA VAL A 120 4.73 9.71 -10.47
C VAL A 120 3.54 9.08 -11.18
N VAL A 121 3.51 7.74 -11.28
CA VAL A 121 2.38 7.02 -11.88
C VAL A 121 1.09 7.32 -11.14
N GLN A 122 1.10 7.32 -9.81
CA GLN A 122 -0.03 7.69 -8.97
C GLN A 122 -0.50 9.12 -9.24
N ALA A 123 0.40 10.10 -9.27
CA ALA A 123 0.04 11.49 -9.56
C ALA A 123 -0.64 11.64 -10.94
N ILE A 124 -0.18 10.90 -11.95
CA ILE A 124 -0.79 10.89 -13.29
C ILE A 124 -2.20 10.29 -13.25
N ILE A 125 -2.37 9.14 -12.58
CA ILE A 125 -3.68 8.47 -12.46
C ILE A 125 -4.66 9.34 -11.65
N GLY A 126 -4.21 9.97 -10.56
CA GLY A 126 -4.99 10.94 -9.80
C GLY A 126 -5.40 12.16 -10.64
N GLY A 127 -4.48 12.70 -11.44
CA GLY A 127 -4.80 13.78 -12.39
C GLY A 127 -5.81 13.36 -13.47
N ILE A 128 -5.75 12.12 -13.97
CA ILE A 128 -6.79 11.56 -14.85
C ILE A 128 -8.12 11.47 -14.11
N THR A 129 -8.12 11.03 -12.86
CA THR A 129 -9.33 10.89 -12.02
C THR A 129 -10.05 12.23 -11.86
N VAL A 130 -9.32 13.30 -11.58
CA VAL A 130 -9.89 14.66 -11.49
C VAL A 130 -10.43 15.12 -12.86
N ARG A 131 -9.64 15.01 -13.93
CA ARG A 131 -10.04 15.49 -15.27
C ARG A 131 -11.23 14.74 -15.84
N THR A 132 -11.38 13.47 -15.50
CA THR A 132 -12.53 12.64 -15.90
C THR A 132 -13.76 12.88 -15.04
N GLY A 133 -13.70 13.73 -14.01
CA GLY A 133 -14.85 13.98 -13.13
C GLY A 133 -15.17 12.79 -12.22
N LEU A 134 -14.12 12.10 -11.74
CA LEU A 134 -14.22 10.98 -10.80
C LEU A 134 -14.91 9.73 -11.37
N LEU A 135 -14.77 9.47 -12.68
CA LEU A 135 -15.25 8.22 -13.29
C LEU A 135 -14.86 7.02 -12.43
N TRP A 136 -15.83 6.17 -12.10
CA TRP A 136 -15.66 5.16 -11.05
C TRP A 136 -14.46 4.23 -11.28
N TRP A 137 -14.16 3.89 -12.54
CA TRP A 137 -13.05 3.00 -12.88
C TRP A 137 -11.68 3.69 -12.76
N THR A 138 -11.60 5.01 -12.96
CA THR A 138 -10.34 5.75 -12.77
C THR A 138 -9.99 5.80 -11.29
N VAL A 139 -10.97 6.06 -10.43
CA VAL A 139 -10.83 6.00 -8.97
C VAL A 139 -10.44 4.60 -8.50
N ALA A 140 -11.08 3.56 -9.05
CA ALA A 140 -10.77 2.17 -8.71
C ALA A 140 -9.32 1.80 -9.05
N VAL A 141 -8.88 2.10 -10.27
CA VAL A 141 -7.49 1.88 -10.71
C VAL A 141 -6.52 2.64 -9.81
N HIS A 142 -6.82 3.90 -9.47
CA HIS A 142 -5.98 4.71 -8.60
C HIS A 142 -5.74 4.02 -7.24
N LEU A 143 -6.81 3.57 -6.57
CA LEU A 143 -6.74 2.86 -5.29
C LEU A 143 -6.00 1.51 -5.42
N LEU A 144 -6.27 0.73 -6.46
CA LEU A 144 -5.62 -0.57 -6.66
C LEU A 144 -4.11 -0.43 -6.85
N VAL A 145 -3.67 0.56 -7.63
CA VAL A 145 -2.24 0.86 -7.76
C VAL A 145 -1.68 1.32 -6.40
N SER A 146 -2.45 1.98 -5.54
CA SER A 146 -1.96 2.39 -4.21
C SER A 146 -1.73 1.17 -3.32
N MET A 147 -2.61 0.17 -3.38
CA MET A 147 -2.43 -1.09 -2.66
C MET A 147 -1.19 -1.85 -3.16
N VAL A 148 -0.91 -1.83 -4.46
CA VAL A 148 0.35 -2.37 -5.01
C VAL A 148 1.55 -1.61 -4.45
N MET A 149 1.50 -0.29 -4.34
CA MET A 149 2.58 0.50 -3.74
C MET A 149 2.80 0.17 -2.27
N VAL A 150 1.73 -0.03 -1.49
CA VAL A 150 1.82 -0.50 -0.10
C VAL A 150 2.50 -1.86 -0.01
N TRP A 151 2.11 -2.81 -0.87
CA TRP A 151 2.75 -4.12 -0.97
C TRP A 151 4.26 -3.99 -1.25
N LEU A 152 4.63 -3.22 -2.28
CA LEU A 152 6.02 -3.01 -2.68
C LEU A 152 6.84 -2.31 -1.58
N ALA A 153 6.26 -1.37 -0.85
CA ALA A 153 6.91 -0.71 0.28
C ALA A 153 7.22 -1.68 1.43
N VAL A 154 6.32 -2.63 1.72
CA VAL A 154 6.57 -3.67 2.71
C VAL A 154 7.64 -4.66 2.26
N VAL A 155 7.64 -5.04 0.98
CA VAL A 155 8.69 -5.89 0.42
C VAL A 155 10.05 -5.15 0.48
N LEU A 156 10.10 -3.86 0.13
CA LEU A 156 11.31 -3.04 0.30
C LEU A 156 11.82 -3.07 1.74
N TYR A 157 10.94 -2.88 2.73
CA TYR A 157 11.29 -2.95 4.14
C TYR A 157 11.88 -4.33 4.51
N ALA A 158 11.26 -5.42 4.05
CA ALA A 158 11.76 -6.77 4.28
C ALA A 158 13.16 -6.96 3.68
N LYS A 159 13.38 -6.51 2.44
CA LYS A 159 14.69 -6.60 1.76
C LYS A 159 15.77 -5.72 2.39
N ILE A 160 15.42 -4.60 3.00
CA ILE A 160 16.33 -3.79 3.82
C ILE A 160 16.73 -4.55 5.09
N CYS A 161 15.82 -5.33 5.68
CA CYS A 161 16.11 -6.08 6.89
C CYS A 161 17.05 -7.27 6.69
N GLU A 162 17.22 -7.72 5.46
CA GLU A 162 18.10 -8.82 5.06
C GLU A 162 19.56 -8.36 4.84
N PRO A 163 20.57 -9.23 5.08
CA PRO A 163 21.96 -8.97 4.72
C PRO A 163 22.15 -8.83 3.19
N ASP A 164 23.04 -7.93 2.77
CA ASP A 164 23.37 -7.76 1.34
C ASP A 164 24.22 -8.93 0.81
N ASP A 165 25.07 -9.50 1.66
CA ASP A 165 26.04 -10.57 1.39
C ASP A 165 25.52 -11.98 1.70
N GLY A 166 24.27 -12.12 2.15
CA GLY A 166 23.68 -13.42 2.48
C GLY A 166 23.31 -14.28 1.26
N ILE A 167 22.94 -15.53 1.52
CA ILE A 167 22.34 -16.44 0.53
C ILE A 167 20.82 -16.47 0.68
N GLU A 168 20.08 -16.65 -0.42
CA GLU A 168 18.62 -16.80 -0.36
C GLU A 168 18.26 -18.16 0.24
N THR A 169 17.46 -18.16 1.30
CA THR A 169 16.98 -19.34 2.00
C THR A 169 15.47 -19.44 1.87
N VAL A 170 15.01 -20.59 1.39
CA VAL A 170 13.58 -20.90 1.28
C VAL A 170 13.11 -21.45 2.62
N GLN A 171 12.21 -20.73 3.28
CA GLN A 171 11.79 -21.05 4.64
C GLN A 171 10.70 -22.14 4.70
N VAL A 172 9.95 -22.34 3.61
CA VAL A 172 8.83 -23.29 3.57
C VAL A 172 8.71 -24.01 2.22
N PRO A 173 8.12 -25.23 2.19
CA PRO A 173 7.94 -26.00 0.96
C PRO A 173 7.17 -25.26 -0.14
N ALA A 174 7.41 -25.66 -1.39
CA ALA A 174 6.79 -25.03 -2.56
C ALA A 174 5.27 -24.93 -2.52
N PRO A 175 4.50 -25.96 -2.09
CA PRO A 175 3.05 -25.87 -2.01
C PRO A 175 2.55 -24.73 -1.12
N LEU A 176 3.19 -24.50 0.04
CA LEU A 176 2.79 -23.43 0.96
C LEU A 176 3.13 -22.04 0.40
N ARG A 177 4.22 -21.92 -0.36
CA ARG A 177 4.54 -20.68 -1.08
C ARG A 177 3.51 -20.39 -2.18
N TRP A 178 3.08 -21.41 -2.92
CA TRP A 178 2.02 -21.26 -3.92
C TRP A 178 0.69 -20.89 -3.28
N LEU A 179 0.34 -21.51 -2.15
CA LEU A 179 -0.85 -21.14 -1.38
C LEU A 179 -0.80 -19.70 -0.88
N THR A 180 0.37 -19.22 -0.47
CA THR A 180 0.57 -17.82 -0.08
C THR A 180 0.44 -16.87 -1.27
N ALA A 181 0.99 -17.24 -2.44
CA ALA A 181 0.80 -16.47 -3.67
C ALA A 181 -0.67 -16.43 -4.10
N LEU A 182 -1.38 -17.57 -4.03
CA LEU A 182 -2.80 -17.66 -4.29
C LEU A 182 -3.62 -16.81 -3.30
N SER A 183 -3.22 -16.75 -2.03
CA SER A 183 -3.83 -15.86 -1.04
C SER A 183 -3.64 -14.38 -1.42
N GLY A 184 -2.47 -14.01 -1.96
CA GLY A 184 -2.24 -12.67 -2.51
C GLY A 184 -3.13 -12.36 -3.73
N VAL A 185 -3.35 -13.33 -4.62
CA VAL A 185 -4.29 -13.20 -5.75
C VAL A 185 -5.73 -13.06 -5.25
N ALA A 186 -6.13 -13.84 -4.25
CA ALA A 186 -7.44 -13.74 -3.65
C ALA A 186 -7.66 -12.36 -3.00
N LEU A 187 -6.67 -11.84 -2.26
CA LEU A 187 -6.69 -10.47 -1.74
C LEU A 187 -6.87 -9.43 -2.88
N ALA A 188 -6.17 -9.58 -4.00
CA ALA A 188 -6.35 -8.68 -5.14
C ALA A 188 -7.80 -8.74 -5.66
N GLY A 189 -8.41 -9.93 -5.75
CA GLY A 189 -9.82 -10.10 -6.06
C GLY A 189 -10.75 -9.39 -5.06
N VAL A 190 -10.47 -9.51 -3.76
CA VAL A 190 -11.21 -8.81 -2.70
C VAL A 190 -11.14 -7.30 -2.87
N LEU A 191 -9.94 -6.75 -3.13
CA LEU A 191 -9.74 -5.31 -3.36
C LEU A 191 -10.47 -4.82 -4.61
N ILE A 192 -10.41 -5.57 -5.70
CA ILE A 192 -11.15 -5.26 -6.94
C ILE A 192 -12.64 -5.23 -6.66
N ALA A 193 -13.21 -6.29 -6.08
CA ALA A 193 -14.63 -6.33 -5.75
C ALA A 193 -15.04 -5.20 -4.77
N GLY A 194 -14.18 -4.85 -3.81
CA GLY A 194 -14.41 -3.74 -2.90
C GLY A 194 -14.44 -2.37 -3.62
N THR A 195 -13.60 -2.18 -4.64
CA THR A 195 -13.65 -0.96 -5.48
C THR A 195 -14.95 -0.89 -6.30
N LEU A 196 -15.48 -2.04 -6.75
CA LEU A 196 -16.77 -2.11 -7.45
C LEU A 196 -17.94 -1.79 -6.51
N VAL A 197 -17.93 -2.31 -5.28
CA VAL A 197 -18.91 -1.92 -4.25
C VAL A 197 -18.85 -0.41 -4.01
N THR A 198 -17.65 0.15 -3.92
CA THR A 198 -17.45 1.60 -3.77
C THR A 198 -17.90 2.39 -4.99
N ALA A 199 -17.86 1.80 -6.19
CA ALA A 199 -18.32 2.39 -7.45
C ALA A 199 -19.85 2.40 -7.59
N ALA A 200 -20.55 1.40 -7.04
CA ALA A 200 -22.01 1.33 -7.00
C ALA A 200 -22.61 2.01 -5.75
N GLY A 201 -21.81 2.21 -4.70
CA GLY A 201 -22.25 2.74 -3.41
C GLY A 201 -22.63 4.24 -3.39
N PRO A 202 -23.05 4.77 -2.23
CA PRO A 202 -23.57 6.14 -2.12
C PRO A 202 -22.49 7.23 -2.17
N HIS A 203 -21.24 6.91 -1.85
CA HIS A 203 -20.15 7.89 -1.76
C HIS A 203 -19.51 8.14 -3.13
N ALA A 204 -20.05 9.08 -3.89
CA ALA A 204 -19.60 9.36 -5.24
C ALA A 204 -18.26 10.10 -5.33
N GLY A 205 -17.93 10.90 -4.31
CA GLY A 205 -16.72 11.73 -4.30
C GLY A 205 -16.98 13.20 -4.59
N ASP A 206 -18.15 13.53 -5.14
CA ASP A 206 -18.66 14.88 -5.36
C ASP A 206 -20.20 14.85 -5.27
N LYS A 207 -20.83 15.98 -4.94
CA LYS A 207 -22.30 16.11 -4.79
C LYS A 207 -22.89 17.25 -5.64
N SER A 208 -22.14 17.75 -6.63
CA SER A 208 -22.63 18.80 -7.54
C SER A 208 -23.88 18.34 -8.29
N ILE A 209 -24.88 19.21 -8.33
CA ILE A 209 -26.11 19.00 -9.08
C ILE A 209 -25.86 19.15 -10.58
N GLU A 210 -24.91 20.02 -10.96
CA GLU A 210 -24.60 20.34 -12.36
C GLU A 210 -23.76 19.25 -13.04
N ARG A 211 -22.96 18.52 -12.27
CA ARG A 211 -22.08 17.47 -12.78
C ARG A 211 -22.15 16.23 -11.89
N GLN A 212 -23.15 15.40 -12.13
CA GLN A 212 -23.28 14.13 -11.44
C GLN A 212 -22.12 13.18 -11.80
N VAL A 213 -21.54 12.56 -10.80
CA VAL A 213 -20.49 11.55 -10.98
C VAL A 213 -21.13 10.24 -11.41
N GLU A 214 -20.70 9.72 -12.55
CA GLU A 214 -21.17 8.43 -13.08
C GLU A 214 -20.88 7.28 -12.09
N ARG A 215 -21.88 6.43 -11.88
CA ARG A 215 -21.82 5.29 -10.96
C ARG A 215 -21.88 3.99 -11.75
N LEU A 216 -21.36 2.92 -11.15
CA LEU A 216 -21.50 1.58 -11.72
C LEU A 216 -22.95 1.12 -11.56
N GLU A 217 -23.64 0.88 -12.67
CA GLU A 217 -25.04 0.44 -12.71
C GLU A 217 -25.19 -1.07 -12.49
N VAL A 218 -24.67 -1.53 -11.35
CA VAL A 218 -24.84 -2.90 -10.87
C VAL A 218 -25.38 -2.83 -9.46
N GLU A 219 -26.33 -3.72 -9.13
CA GLU A 219 -26.93 -3.78 -7.81
C GLU A 219 -25.85 -3.94 -6.72
N ILE A 220 -25.85 -3.03 -5.75
CA ILE A 220 -24.83 -2.98 -4.70
C ILE A 220 -24.82 -4.28 -3.87
N VAL A 221 -25.98 -4.88 -3.61
CA VAL A 221 -26.11 -6.12 -2.82
C VAL A 221 -25.40 -7.28 -3.53
N THR A 222 -25.54 -7.39 -4.84
CA THR A 222 -24.83 -8.39 -5.65
C THR A 222 -23.31 -8.22 -5.53
N LEU A 223 -22.81 -6.98 -5.63
CA LEU A 223 -21.37 -6.70 -5.49
C LEU A 223 -20.85 -6.93 -4.06
N VAL A 224 -21.64 -6.62 -3.03
CA VAL A 224 -21.32 -6.90 -1.63
C VAL A 224 -21.19 -8.40 -1.40
N HIS A 225 -22.11 -9.21 -1.95
CA HIS A 225 -22.01 -10.66 -1.86
C HIS A 225 -20.74 -11.18 -2.54
N LEU A 226 -20.43 -10.75 -3.77
CA LEU A 226 -19.19 -11.11 -4.45
C LEU A 226 -17.95 -10.74 -3.60
N HIS A 227 -17.89 -9.51 -3.10
CA HIS A 227 -16.80 -9.04 -2.26
C HIS A 227 -16.65 -9.89 -0.99
N SER A 228 -17.76 -10.16 -0.29
CA SER A 228 -17.77 -10.97 0.93
C SER A 228 -17.36 -12.44 0.68
N GLN A 229 -17.79 -13.04 -0.43
CA GLN A 229 -17.42 -14.40 -0.81
C GLN A 229 -15.93 -14.52 -1.13
N LEU A 230 -15.38 -13.54 -1.86
CA LEU A 230 -13.93 -13.47 -2.10
C LEU A 230 -13.15 -13.28 -0.81
N MET A 231 -13.67 -12.48 0.13
CA MET A 231 -13.05 -12.27 1.44
C MET A 231 -13.04 -13.57 2.27
N ILE A 232 -14.16 -14.30 2.29
CA ILE A 232 -14.26 -15.60 2.97
C ILE A 232 -13.31 -16.61 2.31
N GLY A 233 -13.24 -16.64 0.98
CA GLY A 233 -12.30 -17.49 0.24
C GLY A 233 -10.84 -17.16 0.60
N TYR A 234 -10.49 -15.87 0.65
CA TYR A 234 -9.18 -15.41 1.09
C TYR A 234 -8.87 -15.83 2.54
N LEU A 235 -9.81 -15.64 3.47
CA LEU A 235 -9.65 -16.09 4.86
C LEU A 235 -9.48 -17.61 4.95
N ALA A 236 -10.25 -18.39 4.19
CA ALA A 236 -10.14 -19.85 4.14
C ALA A 236 -8.77 -20.30 3.63
N LEU A 237 -8.22 -19.64 2.60
CA LEU A 237 -6.85 -19.88 2.13
C LEU A 237 -5.81 -19.59 3.22
N LEU A 238 -5.97 -18.50 3.98
CA LEU A 238 -5.07 -18.17 5.09
C LEU A 238 -5.16 -19.17 6.24
N VAL A 239 -6.36 -19.67 6.56
CA VAL A 239 -6.56 -20.72 7.57
C VAL A 239 -5.92 -22.04 7.11
N GLY A 240 -6.13 -22.44 5.85
CA GLY A 240 -5.46 -23.61 5.27
C GLY A 240 -3.93 -23.46 5.26
N LEU A 241 -3.44 -22.25 4.94
CA LEU A 241 -2.02 -21.92 5.01
C LEU A 241 -1.51 -22.02 6.43
N ALA A 242 -2.26 -21.55 7.43
CA ALA A 242 -1.90 -21.69 8.84
C ALA A 242 -1.67 -23.15 9.21
N PHE A 243 -2.62 -24.04 8.91
CA PHE A 243 -2.46 -25.47 9.18
C PHE A 243 -1.23 -26.06 8.50
N GLY A 244 -1.03 -25.78 7.21
CA GLY A 244 0.14 -26.26 6.47
C GLY A 244 1.46 -25.75 7.04
N LEU A 245 1.51 -24.49 7.44
CA LEU A 245 2.66 -23.85 8.08
C LEU A 245 2.97 -24.46 9.45
N PHE A 246 1.96 -24.70 10.29
CA PHE A 246 2.15 -25.37 11.58
C PHE A 246 2.63 -26.83 11.40
N ALA A 247 2.10 -27.55 10.41
CA ALA A 247 2.50 -28.93 10.12
C ALA A 247 3.98 -29.07 9.73
N VAL A 248 4.58 -28.04 9.13
CA VAL A 248 6.01 -28.06 8.73
C VAL A 248 6.94 -27.36 9.73
N GLY A 249 6.42 -26.92 10.89
CA GLY A 249 7.23 -26.29 11.94
C GLY A 249 7.67 -24.87 11.61
N ILE A 250 6.74 -23.93 11.45
CA ILE A 250 7.06 -22.50 11.19
C ILE A 250 7.97 -21.86 12.24
N THR A 251 8.80 -20.93 11.75
CA THR A 251 9.59 -20.03 12.59
C THR A 251 8.69 -19.07 13.39
N PRO A 252 9.14 -18.59 14.57
CA PRO A 252 8.40 -17.59 15.35
C PRO A 252 8.05 -16.33 14.54
N ALA A 253 8.94 -15.95 13.62
CA ALA A 253 8.80 -14.78 12.78
C ALA A 253 7.64 -14.92 11.77
N ILE A 254 7.47 -16.11 11.15
CA ILE A 254 6.34 -16.41 10.27
C ILE A 254 5.05 -16.51 11.10
N ARG A 255 5.11 -17.18 12.25
CA ARG A 255 3.97 -17.33 13.17
C ARG A 255 3.36 -15.99 13.58
N THR A 256 4.19 -15.02 13.99
CA THR A 256 3.70 -13.68 14.37
C THR A 256 3.02 -12.98 13.20
N ARG A 257 3.61 -13.02 12.00
CA ARG A 257 3.04 -12.37 10.81
C ARG A 257 1.71 -12.99 10.40
N LEU A 258 1.61 -14.32 10.48
CA LEU A 258 0.38 -15.06 10.22
C LEU A 258 -0.75 -14.64 11.17
N PHE A 259 -0.50 -14.60 12.48
CA PHE A 259 -1.54 -14.21 13.44
C PHE A 259 -1.91 -12.73 13.35
N VAL A 260 -0.94 -11.84 13.10
CA VAL A 260 -1.23 -10.43 12.81
C VAL A 260 -2.12 -10.31 11.59
N LEU A 261 -1.82 -11.04 10.52
CA LEU A 261 -2.64 -11.04 9.31
C LEU A 261 -4.06 -11.55 9.58
N LEU A 262 -4.21 -12.70 10.24
CA LEU A 262 -5.52 -13.25 10.58
C LEU A 262 -6.34 -12.29 11.44
N GLY A 263 -5.72 -11.68 12.46
CA GLY A 263 -6.36 -10.68 13.30
C GLY A 263 -6.83 -9.45 12.52
N LEU A 264 -5.99 -8.93 11.62
CA LEU A 264 -6.35 -7.80 10.74
C LEU A 264 -7.50 -8.16 9.79
N VAL A 265 -7.47 -9.34 9.18
CA VAL A 265 -8.53 -9.78 8.25
C VAL A 265 -9.87 -9.97 8.97
N LEU A 266 -9.86 -10.53 10.17
CA LEU A 266 -11.07 -10.67 11.00
C LEU A 266 -11.61 -9.31 11.43
N ALA A 267 -10.76 -8.41 11.90
CA ALA A 267 -11.16 -7.05 12.27
C ALA A 267 -11.72 -6.29 11.05
N GLN A 268 -11.07 -6.41 9.90
CA GLN A 268 -11.51 -5.78 8.66
C GLN A 268 -12.84 -6.36 8.15
N GLY A 269 -13.03 -7.67 8.28
CA GLY A 269 -14.30 -8.33 8.01
C GLY A 269 -15.41 -7.79 8.88
N LEU A 270 -15.16 -7.63 10.18
CA LEU A 270 -16.11 -7.03 11.10
C LEU A 270 -16.47 -5.59 10.70
N VAL A 271 -15.48 -4.76 10.34
CA VAL A 271 -15.75 -3.40 9.83
C VAL A 271 -16.66 -3.45 8.60
N GLY A 272 -16.38 -4.35 7.64
CA GLY A 272 -17.21 -4.51 6.44
C GLY A 272 -18.65 -4.94 6.74
N VAL A 273 -18.82 -5.88 7.69
CA VAL A 273 -20.14 -6.31 8.16
C VAL A 273 -20.90 -5.15 8.81
N VAL A 274 -20.25 -4.40 9.71
CA VAL A 274 -20.87 -3.23 10.36
C VAL A 274 -21.24 -2.18 9.30
N GLN A 275 -20.39 -1.92 8.32
CA GLN A 275 -20.72 -1.00 7.22
C GLN A 275 -21.98 -1.44 6.46
N TYR A 276 -22.15 -2.73 6.18
CA TYR A 276 -23.33 -3.23 5.49
C TYR A 276 -24.61 -2.98 6.28
N PHE A 277 -24.60 -3.28 7.60
CA PHE A 277 -25.79 -3.13 8.45
C PHE A 277 -26.07 -1.70 8.94
N THR A 278 -25.15 -0.76 8.71
CA THR A 278 -25.27 0.65 9.14
C THR A 278 -25.32 1.63 7.99
N ASP A 279 -25.67 1.15 6.79
CA ASP A 279 -25.82 1.97 5.57
C ASP A 279 -24.54 2.70 5.14
N VAL A 280 -23.40 2.03 5.33
CA VAL A 280 -22.07 2.43 4.82
C VAL A 280 -21.67 3.85 5.30
N PRO A 281 -21.51 4.07 6.62
CA PRO A 281 -21.21 5.40 7.14
C PRO A 281 -19.80 5.84 6.71
N ALA A 282 -19.66 7.14 6.38
CA ALA A 282 -18.45 7.72 5.80
C ALA A 282 -17.17 7.44 6.62
N ALA A 283 -17.24 7.53 7.94
CA ALA A 283 -16.10 7.27 8.82
C ALA A 283 -15.60 5.82 8.72
N LEU A 284 -16.53 4.85 8.67
CA LEU A 284 -16.15 3.44 8.53
C LEU A 284 -15.56 3.14 7.15
N VAL A 285 -15.93 3.87 6.10
CA VAL A 285 -15.29 3.71 4.78
C VAL A 285 -13.80 4.09 4.84
N ALA A 286 -13.45 5.20 5.50
CA ALA A 286 -12.06 5.59 5.67
C ALA A 286 -11.28 4.55 6.52
N ILE A 287 -11.90 4.05 7.59
CA ILE A 287 -11.33 2.97 8.42
C ILE A 287 -11.14 1.69 7.60
N HIS A 288 -12.12 1.33 6.77
CA HIS A 288 -12.08 0.14 5.93
C HIS A 288 -10.97 0.27 4.86
N VAL A 289 -10.76 1.43 4.25
CA VAL A 289 -9.63 1.63 3.32
C VAL A 289 -8.29 1.50 4.06
N GLY A 290 -8.18 2.05 5.27
CA GLY A 290 -6.98 1.91 6.11
C GLY A 290 -6.71 0.46 6.51
N GLY A 291 -7.74 -0.28 6.92
CA GLY A 291 -7.63 -1.70 7.24
C GLY A 291 -7.33 -2.57 6.01
N ALA A 292 -7.84 -2.22 4.82
CA ALA A 292 -7.46 -2.87 3.56
C ALA A 292 -5.98 -2.67 3.23
N ALA A 293 -5.45 -1.46 3.46
CA ALA A 293 -4.01 -1.21 3.35
C ALA A 293 -3.20 -2.02 4.38
N ALA A 294 -3.70 -2.14 5.62
CA ALA A 294 -3.06 -2.96 6.66
C ALA A 294 -3.07 -4.46 6.32
N CYS A 295 -4.18 -5.00 5.80
CA CYS A 295 -4.26 -6.39 5.31
C CYS A 295 -3.31 -6.62 4.13
N THR A 296 -3.21 -5.65 3.21
CA THR A 296 -2.25 -5.69 2.10
C THR A 296 -0.81 -5.72 2.60
N ALA A 297 -0.48 -4.84 3.56
CA ALA A 297 0.83 -4.79 4.18
C ALA A 297 1.17 -6.10 4.92
N ALA A 298 0.24 -6.65 5.71
CA ALA A 298 0.45 -7.88 6.46
C ALA A 298 0.59 -9.11 5.55
N THR A 299 -0.15 -9.15 4.44
CA THR A 299 -0.04 -10.21 3.43
C THR A 299 1.32 -10.14 2.73
N ALA A 300 1.75 -8.94 2.34
CA ALA A 300 3.08 -8.71 1.77
C ALA A 300 4.20 -9.12 2.74
N ALA A 301 4.05 -8.80 4.03
CA ALA A 301 5.00 -9.15 5.07
C ALA A 301 5.10 -10.67 5.26
N LEU A 302 3.95 -11.38 5.28
CA LEU A 302 3.92 -12.84 5.36
C LEU A 302 4.58 -13.46 4.12
N TRP A 303 4.20 -13.00 2.92
CA TRP A 303 4.78 -13.45 1.66
C TRP A 303 6.31 -13.27 1.62
N ALA A 304 6.80 -12.10 2.02
CA ALA A 304 8.23 -11.80 2.06
C ALA A 304 8.98 -12.66 3.10
N SER A 305 8.31 -13.10 4.17
CA SER A 305 8.94 -13.93 5.20
C SER A 305 9.18 -15.39 4.78
N LEU A 306 8.62 -15.84 3.67
CA LEU A 306 8.78 -17.21 3.18
C LEU A 306 10.07 -17.43 2.38
N ARG A 307 10.76 -16.34 2.01
CA ARG A 307 12.05 -16.33 1.32
C ARG A 307 12.90 -15.20 1.88
N THR A 308 13.89 -15.57 2.68
CA THR A 308 14.77 -14.62 3.36
C THR A 308 16.18 -14.70 2.79
N ARG A 309 17.03 -13.75 3.18
CA ARG A 309 18.47 -13.84 2.97
C ARG A 309 19.15 -14.01 4.31
N GLU A 310 20.05 -14.98 4.42
CA GLU A 310 20.75 -15.31 5.66
C GLU A 310 22.27 -15.29 5.45
N LYS A 311 23.02 -14.89 6.47
CA LYS A 311 24.48 -14.96 6.41
C LYS A 311 24.91 -16.41 6.56
N VAL A 312 25.84 -16.83 5.71
CA VAL A 312 26.53 -18.11 5.89
C VAL A 312 27.54 -17.92 7.01
N GLU A 313 27.36 -18.60 8.14
CA GLU A 313 28.42 -18.69 9.15
C GLU A 313 29.59 -19.47 8.52
N ALA A 314 30.80 -18.87 8.56
CA ALA A 314 31.99 -19.60 8.17
C ALA A 314 32.12 -20.83 9.10
N PRO A 315 32.46 -22.03 8.58
CA PRO A 315 32.63 -23.20 9.42
C PRO A 315 33.62 -22.88 10.53
N ALA A 316 33.21 -23.13 11.78
CA ALA A 316 34.05 -22.91 12.94
C ALA A 316 35.37 -23.66 12.70
N VAL A 317 36.48 -22.91 12.63
CA VAL A 317 37.81 -23.53 12.60
C VAL A 317 37.97 -24.21 13.95
N THR A 318 37.72 -25.51 13.99
CA THR A 318 38.12 -26.36 15.12
C THR A 318 39.63 -26.20 15.25
N GLN A 319 40.06 -25.37 16.20
CA GLN A 319 41.43 -25.40 16.67
C GLN A 319 41.62 -26.77 17.30
N ALA A 320 42.14 -27.72 16.52
CA ALA A 320 42.66 -28.95 17.05
C ALA A 320 43.76 -28.56 18.05
N SER A 321 43.48 -28.72 19.34
CA SER A 321 44.49 -28.54 20.37
C SER A 321 45.59 -29.56 20.11
N VAL A 322 46.74 -29.10 19.66
CA VAL A 322 47.97 -29.89 19.71
C VAL A 322 48.28 -30.05 21.20
N ARG A 323 48.07 -31.26 21.71
CA ARG A 323 48.60 -31.74 22.99
C ARG A 323 49.38 -33.02 22.72
#